data_AF-A0A7W1HYX6-F1
#
_entry.id   AF-A0A7W1HYX6-F1
#
_cell.length_a   1.000
_cell.length_b   1.000
_cell.length_c   1.000
_cell.angle_alpha   90.00
_cell.angle_beta   90.00
_cell.angle_gamma   90.00
#
_symmetry.space_group_name_H-M   'P 1'
#
loop_
_entity.id
_entity.type
_entity.pdbx_description
1 polymer ?
#
loop_
_entity_poly.entity_id
_entity_poly.type
_entity_poly.pdbx_seq_one_letter_code
_entity_poly.pdbx_strand_id
1 'polypeptide(L)'
;MAASYSSRLAWSLWVLALLLLPGVILQISLNWAGPTDIPFTVGFVAVQLGAATAGVIISSRIPGNAVGWIFLAMGLLLELLFAVGAYAELGIDMGYGSHLPGSGIAAWVGSWIFIPAAFGLPMFLLLLFPDGRFISRRWRLAGWVLGITVVFAAAAKAFVPGRIQPGLENPLAPGGVAGEVFQVLDSVTDALALPAFALAVAGLAVRLWRSRGVERQQLKWFAYSAALVGAGLGTSILLPGGLAADLAFLLGLLALAGLPVAAGIAILRYRLYDIDVIVNRTLVYGSLTVSLVAVYIGTVVSLQYVFRMLTGEGSQLAIVASTLVIAALFNSLRRRIQAFIDHRFYRRKYD
;
A
#
# COMPACT_ATOMS: atom_id res chain seq x y z
N MET A 1 -33.29 -14.21 -9.15
CA MET A 1 -32.43 -15.42 -9.19
C MET A 1 -30.94 -15.08 -9.31
N ALA A 2 -30.51 -14.31 -10.31
CA ALA A 2 -29.09 -13.93 -10.49
C ALA A 2 -28.42 -13.26 -9.27
N ALA A 3 -29.13 -12.36 -8.56
CA ALA A 3 -28.62 -11.71 -7.35
C ALA A 3 -28.33 -12.69 -6.20
N SER A 4 -29.08 -13.80 -6.10
CA SER A 4 -28.88 -14.82 -5.06
C SER A 4 -27.61 -15.63 -5.31
N TYR A 5 -27.34 -16.02 -6.56
CA TYR A 5 -26.12 -16.73 -6.93
C TYR A 5 -24.86 -15.87 -6.74
N SER A 6 -24.94 -14.60 -7.15
CA SER A 6 -23.87 -13.62 -6.95
C SER A 6 -23.48 -13.47 -5.48
N SER A 7 -24.46 -13.35 -4.58
CA SER A 7 -24.19 -13.23 -3.16
C SER A 7 -23.59 -14.52 -2.59
N ARG A 8 -24.13 -15.70 -2.94
CA ARG A 8 -23.57 -16.98 -2.50
C ARG A 8 -22.11 -17.13 -2.93
N LEU A 9 -21.79 -16.81 -4.18
CA LEU A 9 -20.41 -16.85 -4.68
C LEU A 9 -19.49 -15.91 -3.89
N ALA A 10 -19.94 -14.67 -3.62
CA ALA A 10 -19.16 -13.72 -2.86
C ALA A 10 -18.85 -14.23 -1.44
N TRP A 11 -19.84 -14.80 -0.75
CA TRP A 11 -19.65 -15.40 0.57
C TRP A 11 -18.75 -16.63 0.53
N SER A 12 -18.86 -17.50 -0.49
CA SER A 12 -17.98 -18.65 -0.66
C SER A 12 -16.51 -18.22 -0.86
N LEU A 13 -16.26 -17.20 -1.67
CA LEU A 13 -14.91 -16.66 -1.86
C LEU A 13 -14.36 -16.00 -0.59
N TRP A 14 -15.22 -15.35 0.20
CA TRP A 14 -14.82 -14.80 1.50
C TRP A 14 -14.51 -15.90 2.53
N VAL A 15 -15.28 -16.99 2.56
CA VAL A 15 -14.94 -18.14 3.41
C VAL A 15 -13.63 -18.78 2.98
N LEU A 16 -13.40 -18.93 1.66
CA LEU A 16 -12.12 -19.41 1.14
C LEU A 16 -10.96 -18.51 1.59
N ALA A 17 -11.15 -17.20 1.53
CA ALA A 17 -10.21 -16.22 2.04
C ALA A 17 -9.87 -16.46 3.54
N LEU A 18 -10.90 -16.60 4.38
CA LEU A 18 -10.70 -16.92 5.81
C LEU A 18 -9.95 -18.25 6.04
N LEU A 19 -10.16 -19.25 5.20
CA LEU A 19 -9.48 -20.54 5.30
C LEU A 19 -7.98 -20.45 4.95
N LEU A 20 -7.55 -19.43 4.21
CA LEU A 20 -6.15 -19.18 3.86
C LEU A 20 -5.39 -18.37 4.91
N LEU A 21 -6.08 -17.69 5.84
CA LEU A 21 -5.46 -16.91 6.92
C LEU A 21 -4.42 -17.64 7.77
N PRO A 22 -4.59 -18.94 8.11
CA PRO A 22 -3.54 -19.67 8.83
C PRO A 22 -2.22 -19.69 8.06
N GLY A 23 -2.24 -19.67 6.73
CA GLY A 23 -1.05 -19.57 5.89
C GLY A 23 -0.32 -18.23 6.06
N VAL A 24 -1.07 -17.13 6.24
CA VAL A 24 -0.52 -15.80 6.54
C VAL A 24 0.19 -15.80 7.89
N ILE A 25 -0.49 -16.29 8.93
CA ILE A 25 0.07 -16.37 10.28
C ILE A 25 1.31 -17.24 10.28
N LEU A 26 1.25 -18.38 9.59
CA LEU A 26 2.36 -19.31 9.46
C LEU A 26 3.54 -18.64 8.75
N GLN A 27 3.38 -18.06 7.56
CA GLN A 27 4.49 -17.44 6.82
C GLN A 27 5.21 -16.38 7.68
N ILE A 28 4.44 -15.55 8.36
CA ILE A 28 4.97 -14.52 9.24
C ILE A 28 5.71 -15.14 10.43
N SER A 29 5.19 -16.24 10.98
CA SER A 29 5.84 -16.96 12.07
C SER A 29 7.15 -17.63 11.64
N LEU A 30 7.23 -18.13 10.40
CA LEU A 30 8.45 -18.72 9.83
C LEU A 30 9.53 -17.65 9.59
N ASN A 31 9.13 -16.47 9.14
CA ASN A 31 10.03 -15.33 8.87
C ASN A 31 10.22 -14.39 10.08
N TRP A 32 9.85 -14.83 11.29
CA TRP A 32 9.88 -13.96 12.46
C TRP A 32 11.32 -13.57 12.85
N ALA A 33 11.64 -12.29 12.71
CA ALA A 33 12.92 -11.70 13.09
C ALA A 33 12.88 -11.04 14.47
N GLY A 34 11.70 -10.63 14.95
CA GLY A 34 11.54 -10.11 16.30
C GLY A 34 10.24 -9.34 16.54
N PRO A 35 10.09 -8.71 17.73
CA PRO A 35 8.87 -7.95 18.09
C PRO A 35 8.53 -6.79 17.13
N THR A 36 9.51 -6.32 16.35
CA THR A 36 9.32 -5.29 15.32
C THR A 36 8.44 -5.77 14.15
N ASP A 37 8.20 -7.07 14.00
CA ASP A 37 7.40 -7.64 12.92
C ASP A 37 5.89 -7.65 13.24
N ILE A 38 5.52 -7.51 14.52
CA ILE A 38 4.11 -7.50 14.98
C ILE A 38 3.29 -6.44 14.24
N PRO A 39 3.73 -5.16 14.14
CA PRO A 39 2.92 -4.14 13.48
C PRO A 39 2.70 -4.44 11.99
N PHE A 40 3.70 -4.96 11.28
CA PHE A 40 3.57 -5.34 9.87
C PHE A 40 2.60 -6.50 9.69
N THR A 41 2.69 -7.50 10.58
CA THR A 41 1.77 -8.64 10.63
C THR A 41 0.32 -8.19 10.74
N VAL A 42 0.04 -7.33 11.73
CA VAL A 42 -1.28 -6.76 11.93
C VAL A 42 -1.71 -5.95 10.71
N GLY A 43 -0.81 -5.17 10.12
CA GLY A 43 -1.07 -4.39 8.91
C GLY A 43 -1.47 -5.26 7.72
N PHE A 44 -0.70 -6.32 7.41
CA PHE A 44 -0.99 -7.22 6.31
C PHE A 44 -2.31 -7.97 6.51
N VAL A 45 -2.56 -8.50 7.72
CA VAL A 45 -3.84 -9.16 8.04
C VAL A 45 -5.00 -8.18 7.90
N ALA A 46 -4.83 -6.93 8.35
CA ALA A 46 -5.86 -5.90 8.23
C ALA A 46 -6.15 -5.53 6.77
N VAL A 47 -5.14 -5.45 5.89
CA VAL A 47 -5.34 -5.23 4.46
C VAL A 47 -6.14 -6.37 3.83
N GLN A 48 -5.71 -7.61 4.07
CA GLN A 48 -6.31 -8.81 3.49
C GLN A 48 -7.78 -8.98 3.92
N LEU A 49 -8.01 -8.99 5.23
CA LEU A 49 -9.35 -9.12 5.80
C LEU A 49 -10.23 -7.93 5.48
N GLY A 50 -9.68 -6.71 5.53
CA GLY A 50 -10.39 -5.48 5.19
C GLY A 50 -10.87 -5.51 3.74
N ALA A 51 -10.01 -5.91 2.81
CA ALA A 51 -10.33 -6.07 1.40
C ALA A 51 -11.38 -7.17 1.17
N ALA A 52 -11.14 -8.39 1.67
CA ALA A 52 -12.07 -9.50 1.51
C ALA A 52 -13.46 -9.18 2.10
N THR A 53 -13.49 -8.60 3.31
CA THR A 53 -14.73 -8.28 4.03
C THR A 53 -15.50 -7.12 3.38
N ALA A 54 -14.82 -6.03 3.00
CA ALA A 54 -15.46 -4.96 2.23
C ALA A 54 -15.98 -5.49 0.88
N GLY A 55 -15.19 -6.34 0.22
CA GLY A 55 -15.53 -6.96 -1.05
C GLY A 55 -16.81 -7.80 -1.00
N VAL A 56 -16.93 -8.71 -0.02
CA VAL A 56 -18.15 -9.53 0.14
C VAL A 56 -19.39 -8.72 0.50
N ILE A 57 -19.23 -7.68 1.34
CA ILE A 57 -20.35 -6.80 1.72
C ILE A 57 -20.82 -5.99 0.51
N ILE A 58 -19.90 -5.38 -0.24
CA ILE A 58 -20.24 -4.56 -1.41
C ILE A 58 -20.85 -5.43 -2.51
N SER A 59 -20.24 -6.58 -2.84
CA SER A 59 -20.73 -7.47 -3.90
C SER A 59 -22.06 -8.16 -3.55
N SER A 60 -22.32 -8.44 -2.27
CA SER A 60 -23.62 -8.99 -1.83
C SER A 60 -24.74 -7.94 -1.85
N ARG A 61 -24.42 -6.68 -1.53
CA ARG A 61 -25.42 -5.59 -1.52
C ARG A 61 -25.62 -4.96 -2.90
N ILE A 62 -24.57 -4.91 -3.72
CA ILE A 62 -24.56 -4.28 -5.05
C ILE A 62 -23.86 -5.23 -6.05
N PRO A 63 -24.51 -6.33 -6.48
CA PRO A 63 -23.91 -7.37 -7.34
C PRO A 63 -23.24 -6.87 -8.62
N GLY A 64 -23.79 -5.80 -9.22
CA GLY A 64 -23.29 -5.22 -10.47
C GLY A 64 -22.10 -4.27 -10.31
N ASN A 65 -21.62 -4.01 -9.09
CA ASN A 65 -20.49 -3.12 -8.86
C ASN A 65 -19.17 -3.90 -8.87
N ALA A 66 -18.34 -3.67 -9.89
CA ALA A 66 -17.04 -4.30 -10.04
C ALA A 66 -16.08 -4.02 -8.87
N VAL A 67 -16.24 -2.89 -8.15
CA VAL A 67 -15.36 -2.52 -7.03
C VAL A 67 -15.41 -3.56 -5.90
N GLY A 68 -16.60 -4.08 -5.57
CA GLY A 68 -16.72 -5.12 -4.53
C GLY A 68 -15.99 -6.41 -4.90
N TRP A 69 -16.10 -6.81 -6.17
CA TRP A 69 -15.41 -7.99 -6.68
C TRP A 69 -13.89 -7.80 -6.73
N ILE A 70 -13.41 -6.60 -7.07
CA ILE A 70 -11.99 -6.27 -7.08
C ILE A 70 -11.42 -6.33 -5.66
N PHE A 71 -12.10 -5.80 -4.66
CA PHE A 71 -11.67 -5.92 -3.26
C PHE A 71 -11.65 -7.38 -2.78
N LEU A 72 -12.66 -8.16 -3.15
CA LEU A 72 -12.73 -9.58 -2.79
C LEU A 72 -11.59 -10.39 -3.43
N ALA A 73 -11.34 -10.16 -4.73
CA ALA A 73 -10.22 -10.77 -5.44
C ALA A 73 -8.86 -10.32 -4.87
N MET A 74 -8.72 -9.05 -4.49
CA MET A 74 -7.51 -8.51 -3.89
C MET A 74 -7.21 -9.19 -2.55
N GLY A 75 -8.19 -9.29 -1.65
CA GLY A 75 -8.02 -10.00 -0.38
C GLY A 75 -7.64 -11.46 -0.59
N LEU A 76 -8.38 -12.18 -1.44
CA LEU A 76 -8.14 -13.59 -1.71
C LEU A 76 -6.76 -13.87 -2.34
N LEU A 77 -6.33 -13.06 -3.32
CA LEU A 77 -5.03 -13.25 -3.96
C LEU A 77 -3.87 -12.90 -3.02
N LEU A 78 -4.05 -11.91 -2.14
CA LEU A 78 -3.06 -11.60 -1.12
C LEU A 78 -2.97 -12.73 -0.09
N GLU A 79 -4.08 -13.29 0.37
CA GLU A 79 -4.02 -14.44 1.30
C GLU A 79 -3.43 -15.68 0.64
N LEU A 80 -3.75 -15.91 -0.64
CA LEU A 80 -3.15 -16.99 -1.41
C LEU A 80 -1.63 -16.80 -1.55
N LEU A 81 -1.17 -15.57 -1.85
CA LEU A 81 0.25 -15.22 -1.92
C LEU A 81 0.98 -15.66 -0.64
N PHE A 82 0.42 -15.34 0.52
CA PHE A 82 1.06 -15.67 1.78
C PHE A 82 0.99 -17.18 2.10
N ALA A 83 -0.15 -17.81 1.80
CA ALA A 83 -0.32 -19.24 2.03
C ALA A 83 0.63 -20.10 1.17
N VAL A 84 0.82 -19.75 -0.12
CA VAL A 84 1.80 -20.46 -0.96
C VAL A 84 3.23 -20.16 -0.55
N GLY A 85 3.51 -18.96 -0.06
CA GLY A 85 4.81 -18.61 0.51
C GLY A 85 5.17 -19.45 1.74
N ALA A 86 4.25 -19.58 2.70
CA ALA A 86 4.44 -20.46 3.87
C ALA A 86 4.71 -21.91 3.45
N TYR A 87 3.96 -22.41 2.47
CA TYR A 87 4.11 -23.78 1.98
C TYR A 87 5.47 -24.00 1.30
N ALA A 88 5.91 -23.04 0.50
CA ALA A 88 7.21 -23.06 -0.17
C ALA A 88 8.37 -23.07 0.84
N GLU A 89 8.31 -22.19 1.84
CA GLU A 89 9.34 -22.04 2.87
C GLU A 89 9.47 -23.28 3.75
N LEU A 90 8.35 -23.88 4.17
CA LEU A 90 8.38 -25.17 4.89
C LEU A 90 9.05 -26.27 4.05
N GLY A 91 8.73 -26.35 2.75
CA GLY A 91 9.25 -27.39 1.88
C GLY A 91 10.72 -27.20 1.50
N ILE A 92 11.14 -25.96 1.22
CA ILE A 92 12.45 -25.66 0.64
C ILE A 92 13.46 -25.29 1.73
N ASP A 93 13.10 -24.36 2.61
CA ASP A 93 14.05 -23.76 3.56
C ASP A 93 14.14 -24.57 4.86
N MET A 94 13.02 -25.16 5.31
CA MET A 94 13.00 -26.02 6.50
C MET A 94 13.25 -27.51 6.21
N GLY A 95 13.50 -27.87 4.96
CA GLY A 95 13.88 -29.24 4.58
C GLY A 95 12.75 -30.26 4.62
N TYR A 96 11.48 -29.86 4.76
CA TYR A 96 10.33 -30.78 4.71
C TYR A 96 9.89 -31.14 3.28
N GLY A 97 10.69 -30.84 2.26
CA GLY A 97 10.33 -31.00 0.85
C GLY A 97 9.94 -32.42 0.43
N SER A 98 10.50 -33.45 1.07
CA SER A 98 10.10 -34.86 0.87
C SER A 98 8.65 -35.15 1.29
N HIS A 99 8.09 -34.33 2.17
CA HIS A 99 6.74 -34.45 2.71
C HIS A 99 5.75 -33.42 2.15
N LEU A 100 6.27 -32.40 1.45
CA LEU A 100 5.49 -31.29 0.89
C LEU A 100 5.69 -31.21 -0.64
N PRO A 101 5.11 -32.17 -1.40
CA PRO A 101 5.25 -32.19 -2.84
C PRO A 101 4.65 -30.92 -3.45
N GLY A 102 5.39 -30.29 -4.38
CA GLY A 102 4.93 -29.08 -5.06
C GLY A 102 5.36 -27.77 -4.38
N SER A 103 6.24 -27.81 -3.36
CA SER A 103 6.83 -26.60 -2.76
C SER A 103 7.48 -25.66 -3.79
N GLY A 104 8.14 -26.22 -4.81
CA GLY A 104 8.68 -25.42 -5.93
C GLY A 104 7.60 -24.76 -6.81
N ILE A 105 6.43 -25.38 -6.96
CA ILE A 105 5.29 -24.78 -7.67
C ILE A 105 4.66 -23.68 -6.80
N ALA A 106 4.55 -23.90 -5.49
CA ALA A 106 4.06 -22.89 -4.56
C ALA A 106 4.96 -21.64 -4.56
N ALA A 107 6.28 -21.83 -4.53
CA ALA A 107 7.27 -20.77 -4.71
C ALA A 107 7.07 -20.03 -6.05
N TRP A 108 6.87 -20.78 -7.12
CA TRP A 108 6.60 -20.22 -8.44
C TRP A 108 5.30 -19.40 -8.48
N VAL A 109 4.21 -19.84 -7.86
CA VAL A 109 2.98 -19.02 -7.78
C VAL A 109 3.24 -17.73 -7.00
N GLY A 110 3.95 -17.83 -5.87
CA GLY A 110 4.30 -16.69 -5.03
C GLY A 110 5.15 -15.64 -5.75
N SER A 111 5.96 -16.06 -6.74
CA SER A 111 6.90 -15.16 -7.42
C SER A 111 6.25 -14.14 -8.36
N TRP A 112 4.98 -14.31 -8.76
CA TRP A 112 4.32 -13.41 -9.72
C TRP A 112 2.90 -13.01 -9.32
N ILE A 113 2.20 -13.77 -8.48
CA ILE A 113 0.79 -13.50 -8.12
C ILE A 113 0.58 -12.15 -7.43
N PHE A 114 1.63 -11.59 -6.82
CA PHE A 114 1.61 -10.27 -6.22
C PHE A 114 1.35 -9.15 -7.25
N ILE A 115 1.68 -9.34 -8.53
CA ILE A 115 1.49 -8.33 -9.58
C ILE A 115 0.00 -7.96 -9.75
N PRO A 116 -0.89 -8.91 -10.08
CA PRO A 116 -2.31 -8.60 -10.16
C PRO A 116 -2.89 -8.21 -8.79
N ALA A 117 -2.43 -8.82 -7.69
CA ALA A 117 -2.99 -8.59 -6.35
C ALA A 117 -2.66 -7.19 -5.79
N ALA A 118 -1.38 -6.80 -5.79
CA ALA A 118 -0.88 -5.59 -5.14
C ALA A 118 -0.80 -4.37 -6.08
N PHE A 119 -0.79 -4.57 -7.40
CA PHE A 119 -0.69 -3.48 -8.38
C PHE A 119 -1.90 -3.43 -9.31
N GLY A 120 -2.21 -4.53 -10.00
CA GLY A 120 -3.27 -4.57 -11.01
C GLY A 120 -4.64 -4.18 -10.48
N LEU A 121 -5.14 -4.94 -9.50
CA LEU A 121 -6.45 -4.74 -8.90
C LEU A 121 -6.59 -3.33 -8.25
N PRO A 122 -5.62 -2.83 -7.45
CA PRO A 122 -5.63 -1.44 -6.99
C PRO A 122 -5.70 -0.40 -8.09
N MET A 123 -4.94 -0.55 -9.19
CA MET A 123 -5.02 0.38 -10.32
C MET A 123 -6.41 0.37 -10.98
N PHE A 124 -7.07 -0.79 -11.07
CA PHE A 124 -8.46 -0.84 -11.53
C PHE A 124 -9.45 -0.20 -10.56
N LEU A 125 -9.21 -0.25 -9.23
CA LEU A 125 -10.00 0.52 -8.26
C LEU A 125 -9.92 2.02 -8.56
N LEU A 126 -8.74 2.56 -8.87
CA LEU A 126 -8.58 3.97 -9.23
C LEU A 126 -9.41 4.36 -10.47
N LEU A 127 -9.56 3.45 -11.44
CA LEU A 127 -10.30 3.71 -12.68
C LEU A 127 -11.81 3.52 -12.56
N LEU A 128 -12.27 2.61 -11.69
CA LEU A 128 -13.65 2.14 -11.66
C LEU A 128 -14.47 2.67 -10.47
N PHE A 129 -13.81 3.09 -9.40
CA PHE A 129 -14.47 3.62 -8.21
C PHE A 129 -15.23 4.93 -8.48
N PRO A 130 -16.43 5.16 -7.90
CA PRO A 130 -17.18 4.29 -6.97
C PRO A 130 -18.10 3.24 -7.62
N ASP A 131 -18.57 3.49 -8.84
CA ASP A 131 -19.72 2.76 -9.41
C ASP A 131 -19.35 1.48 -10.18
N GLY A 132 -18.07 1.13 -10.25
CA GLY A 132 -17.59 -0.05 -10.97
C GLY A 132 -17.57 0.12 -12.49
N ARG A 133 -17.59 1.37 -12.99
CA ARG A 133 -17.69 1.69 -14.42
C ARG A 133 -16.63 2.71 -14.82
N PHE A 134 -16.14 2.59 -16.05
CA PHE A 134 -15.26 3.59 -16.67
C PHE A 134 -16.02 4.88 -16.98
N ILE A 135 -15.32 6.01 -16.90
CA ILE A 135 -15.86 7.35 -17.16
C ILE A 135 -16.34 7.50 -18.62
N SER A 136 -15.63 6.90 -19.57
CA SER A 136 -15.93 6.99 -21.00
C SER A 136 -15.33 5.83 -21.79
N ARG A 137 -15.67 5.74 -23.09
CA ARG A 137 -15.09 4.73 -24.00
C ARG A 137 -13.56 4.83 -24.10
N ARG A 138 -12.99 6.04 -24.04
CA ARG A 138 -11.52 6.24 -24.05
C ARG A 138 -10.87 5.69 -22.77
N TRP A 139 -11.50 5.87 -21.62
CA TRP A 139 -11.02 5.29 -20.36
C TRP A 139 -11.19 3.77 -20.29
N ARG A 140 -12.16 3.21 -21.02
CA ARG A 140 -12.23 1.76 -21.21
C ARG A 140 -11.03 1.22 -22.01
N LEU A 141 -10.55 1.96 -23.02
CA LEU A 141 -9.32 1.61 -23.73
C LEU A 141 -8.10 1.71 -22.80
N ALA A 142 -8.01 2.75 -21.97
CA ALA A 142 -6.99 2.84 -20.93
C ALA A 142 -7.01 1.64 -19.98
N GLY A 143 -8.20 1.19 -19.56
CA GLY A 143 -8.37 -0.04 -18.79
C GLY A 143 -7.92 -1.30 -19.51
N TRP A 144 -8.12 -1.39 -20.84
CA TRP A 144 -7.58 -2.50 -21.64
C TRP A 144 -6.06 -2.48 -21.69
N VAL A 145 -5.44 -1.32 -21.95
CA VAL A 145 -3.99 -1.15 -21.93
C VAL A 145 -3.44 -1.58 -20.57
N LEU A 146 -4.03 -1.09 -19.49
CA LEU A 146 -3.65 -1.46 -18.13
C LEU A 146 -3.77 -2.98 -17.88
N GLY A 147 -4.89 -3.59 -18.27
CA GLY A 147 -5.11 -5.02 -18.10
C GLY A 147 -4.10 -5.86 -18.89
N ILE A 148 -3.80 -5.46 -20.12
CA ILE A 148 -2.76 -6.08 -20.95
C ILE A 148 -1.40 -5.95 -20.25
N THR A 149 -1.00 -4.76 -19.82
CA THR A 149 0.26 -4.55 -19.10
C THR A 149 0.38 -5.45 -17.87
N VAL A 150 -0.67 -5.55 -17.04
CA VAL A 150 -0.67 -6.39 -15.84
C VAL A 150 -0.56 -7.88 -16.19
N VAL A 151 -1.28 -8.35 -17.22
CA VAL A 151 -1.22 -9.75 -17.67
C VAL A 151 0.15 -10.09 -18.20
N PHE A 152 0.73 -9.23 -19.05
CA PHE A 152 2.07 -9.44 -19.58
C PHE A 152 3.13 -9.34 -18.49
N ALA A 153 3.00 -8.44 -17.51
CA ALA A 153 3.91 -8.34 -16.37
C ALA A 153 3.88 -9.61 -15.51
N ALA A 154 2.67 -10.11 -15.20
CA ALA A 154 2.50 -11.34 -14.44
C ALA A 154 3.09 -12.55 -15.20
N ALA A 155 2.82 -12.66 -16.50
CA ALA A 155 3.40 -13.70 -17.34
C ALA A 155 4.93 -13.57 -17.44
N ALA A 156 5.45 -12.36 -17.57
CA ALA A 156 6.88 -12.10 -17.62
C ALA A 156 7.58 -12.59 -16.35
N LYS A 157 7.12 -12.16 -15.17
CA LYS A 157 7.66 -12.66 -13.88
C LYS A 157 7.47 -14.15 -13.69
N ALA A 158 6.38 -14.74 -14.17
CA ALA A 158 6.13 -16.17 -14.04
C ALA A 158 7.16 -17.01 -14.82
N PHE A 159 7.63 -16.53 -15.98
CA PHE A 159 8.48 -17.31 -16.88
C PHE A 159 9.91 -16.77 -17.02
N VAL A 160 10.25 -15.63 -16.42
CA VAL A 160 11.59 -15.06 -16.51
C VAL A 160 12.64 -16.07 -15.97
N PRO A 161 13.69 -16.39 -16.75
CA PRO A 161 14.78 -17.23 -16.28
C PRO A 161 15.56 -16.57 -15.14
N GLY A 162 15.87 -17.37 -14.13
CA GLY A 162 16.65 -16.96 -12.97
C GLY A 162 16.09 -17.56 -11.68
N ARG A 163 16.70 -17.15 -10.56
CA ARG A 163 16.31 -17.60 -9.23
C ARG A 163 15.05 -16.90 -8.77
N ILE A 164 14.08 -17.69 -8.32
CA ILE A 164 12.85 -17.16 -7.70
C ILE A 164 13.00 -17.04 -6.17
N GLN A 165 13.83 -17.88 -5.56
CA GLN A 165 14.24 -17.78 -4.16
C GLN A 165 15.61 -18.45 -3.96
N PRO A 166 16.29 -18.27 -2.80
CA PRO A 166 17.54 -18.95 -2.51
C PRO A 166 17.42 -20.46 -2.72
N GLY A 167 18.34 -21.04 -3.49
CA GLY A 167 18.35 -22.49 -3.74
C GLY A 167 17.33 -22.99 -4.77
N LEU A 168 16.50 -22.13 -5.37
CA LEU A 168 15.50 -22.52 -6.37
C LEU A 168 15.52 -21.63 -7.62
N GLU A 169 15.95 -22.24 -8.73
CA GLU A 169 15.77 -21.69 -10.07
C GLU A 169 14.30 -21.78 -10.50
N ASN A 170 13.84 -20.86 -11.33
CA ASN A 170 12.47 -20.87 -11.85
C ASN A 170 12.18 -22.20 -12.57
N PRO A 171 11.29 -23.06 -12.04
CA PRO A 171 11.06 -24.39 -12.59
C PRO A 171 10.35 -24.36 -13.96
N LEU A 172 9.71 -23.25 -14.31
CA LEU A 172 8.97 -23.09 -15.56
C LEU A 172 9.65 -22.12 -16.54
N ALA A 173 10.87 -21.65 -16.24
CA ALA A 173 11.58 -20.77 -17.14
C ALA A 173 11.98 -21.50 -18.44
N PRO A 174 11.66 -20.94 -19.61
CA PRO A 174 12.09 -21.52 -20.87
C PRO A 174 13.57 -21.22 -21.12
N GLY A 175 14.26 -22.15 -21.79
CA GLY A 175 15.65 -21.97 -22.22
C GLY A 175 15.79 -21.22 -23.56
N GLY A 176 17.02 -20.80 -23.86
CA GLY A 176 17.38 -20.18 -25.14
C GLY A 176 16.66 -18.85 -25.41
N VAL A 177 16.34 -18.59 -26.68
CA VAL A 177 15.71 -17.34 -27.15
C VAL A 177 14.40 -17.04 -26.43
N ALA A 178 13.60 -18.05 -26.09
CA ALA A 178 12.35 -17.86 -25.37
C ALA A 178 12.60 -17.25 -23.97
N GLY A 179 13.67 -17.67 -23.28
CA GLY A 179 14.07 -17.09 -22.01
C GLY A 179 14.50 -15.63 -22.11
N GLU A 180 15.29 -15.30 -23.15
CA GLU A 180 15.71 -13.92 -23.44
C GLU A 180 14.50 -13.01 -23.71
N VAL A 181 13.50 -13.50 -24.46
CA VAL A 181 12.25 -12.78 -24.71
C VAL A 181 11.53 -12.45 -23.40
N PHE A 182 11.46 -13.39 -22.45
CA PHE A 182 10.83 -13.13 -21.15
C PHE A 182 11.63 -12.14 -20.29
N GLN A 183 12.96 -12.12 -20.35
CA GLN A 183 13.78 -11.10 -19.67
C GLN A 183 13.55 -9.69 -20.23
N VAL A 184 13.48 -9.58 -21.56
CA VAL A 184 13.16 -8.31 -22.23
C VAL A 184 11.74 -7.88 -21.87
N LEU A 185 10.78 -8.80 -21.92
CA LEU A 185 9.39 -8.52 -21.56
C LEU A 185 9.27 -8.04 -20.12
N ASP A 186 9.94 -8.70 -19.18
CA ASP A 186 9.98 -8.34 -17.76
C ASP A 186 10.49 -6.90 -17.57
N SER A 187 11.63 -6.57 -18.19
CA SER A 187 12.22 -5.24 -18.16
C SER A 187 11.30 -4.17 -18.75
N VAL A 188 10.62 -4.48 -19.87
CA VAL A 188 9.66 -3.58 -20.52
C VAL A 188 8.44 -3.38 -19.62
N THR A 189 7.91 -4.43 -19.01
CA THR A 189 6.74 -4.32 -18.14
C THR A 189 7.06 -3.56 -16.85
N ASP A 190 8.26 -3.73 -16.30
CA ASP A 190 8.75 -2.96 -15.15
C ASP A 190 8.87 -1.47 -15.51
N ALA A 191 9.41 -1.15 -16.70
CA ALA A 191 9.46 0.23 -17.19
C ALA A 191 8.05 0.84 -17.44
N LEU A 192 7.07 0.02 -17.82
CA LEU A 192 5.68 0.43 -18.04
C LEU A 192 4.87 0.55 -16.75
N ALA A 193 5.35 0.03 -15.62
CA ALA A 193 4.62 0.04 -14.35
C ALA A 193 4.29 1.47 -13.89
N LEU A 194 5.27 2.39 -13.95
CA LEU A 194 5.06 3.79 -13.55
C LEU A 194 4.09 4.54 -14.48
N PRO A 195 4.24 4.48 -15.83
CA PRO A 195 3.22 5.01 -16.74
C PRO A 195 1.81 4.42 -16.54
N ALA A 196 1.70 3.12 -16.28
CA ALA A 196 0.43 2.45 -16.03
C ALA A 196 -0.24 2.94 -14.73
N PHE A 197 0.55 3.10 -13.67
CA PHE A 197 0.10 3.69 -12.41
C PHE A 197 -0.33 5.15 -12.60
N ALA A 198 0.46 5.95 -13.32
CA ALA A 198 0.13 7.34 -13.63
C ALA A 198 -1.18 7.45 -14.43
N LEU A 199 -1.45 6.54 -15.37
CA LEU A 199 -2.70 6.47 -16.11
C LEU A 199 -3.89 6.18 -15.19
N ALA A 200 -3.74 5.27 -14.23
CA ALA A 200 -4.77 4.95 -13.24
C ALA A 200 -5.08 6.15 -12.32
N VAL A 201 -4.04 6.85 -11.83
CA VAL A 201 -4.17 8.08 -11.04
C VAL A 201 -4.83 9.20 -11.86
N ALA A 202 -4.44 9.36 -13.12
CA ALA A 202 -5.04 10.34 -14.02
C ALA A 202 -6.54 10.06 -14.24
N GLY A 203 -6.94 8.78 -14.30
CA GLY A 203 -8.35 8.39 -14.38
C GLY A 203 -9.14 8.83 -13.15
N LEU A 204 -8.63 8.55 -11.95
CA LEU A 204 -9.24 9.01 -10.71
C LEU A 204 -9.33 10.54 -10.64
N ALA A 205 -8.25 11.24 -11.01
CA ALA A 205 -8.20 12.70 -11.02
C ALA A 205 -9.23 13.27 -12.00
N VAL A 206 -9.25 12.83 -13.26
CA VAL A 206 -10.23 13.29 -14.25
C VAL A 206 -11.66 13.02 -13.78
N ARG A 207 -11.92 11.91 -13.09
CA ARG A 207 -13.24 11.61 -12.52
C ARG A 207 -13.59 12.60 -11.42
N LEU A 208 -12.69 12.81 -10.46
CA LEU A 208 -12.89 13.72 -9.34
C LEU A 208 -13.19 15.15 -9.82
N TRP A 209 -12.47 15.60 -10.86
CA TRP A 209 -12.64 16.94 -11.43
C TRP A 209 -13.99 17.12 -12.15
N ARG A 210 -14.51 16.05 -12.78
CA ARG A 210 -15.80 16.09 -13.50
C ARG A 210 -17.01 15.83 -12.58
N SER A 211 -16.79 15.16 -11.45
CA SER A 211 -17.85 14.77 -10.52
C SER A 211 -18.49 15.95 -9.78
N ARG A 212 -19.78 15.82 -9.44
CA ARG A 212 -20.55 16.80 -8.65
C ARG A 212 -21.39 16.09 -7.59
N GLY A 213 -21.80 16.84 -6.57
CA GLY A 213 -22.70 16.33 -5.52
C GLY A 213 -22.13 15.11 -4.77
N VAL A 214 -22.95 14.07 -4.67
CA VAL A 214 -22.63 12.83 -3.92
C VAL A 214 -21.43 12.08 -4.48
N GLU A 215 -21.32 11.94 -5.80
CA GLU A 215 -20.20 11.20 -6.43
C GLU A 215 -18.86 11.84 -6.07
N ARG A 216 -18.80 13.18 -6.03
CA ARG A 216 -17.59 13.90 -5.65
C ARG A 216 -17.17 13.60 -4.21
N GLN A 217 -18.13 13.48 -3.30
CA GLN A 217 -17.82 13.15 -1.90
C GLN A 217 -17.35 11.70 -1.76
N GLN A 218 -17.94 10.76 -2.51
CA GLN A 218 -17.44 9.38 -2.57
C GLN A 218 -15.99 9.32 -3.07
N LEU A 219 -15.71 10.03 -4.15
CA LEU A 219 -14.37 10.10 -4.73
C LEU A 219 -13.36 10.76 -3.81
N LYS A 220 -13.75 11.77 -3.01
CA LYS A 220 -12.85 12.37 -2.01
C LYS A 220 -12.43 11.37 -0.94
N TRP A 221 -13.36 10.58 -0.40
CA TRP A 221 -13.03 9.53 0.59
C TRP A 221 -11.96 8.59 0.04
N PHE A 222 -12.21 8.06 -1.15
CA PHE A 222 -11.32 7.10 -1.78
C PHE A 222 -9.98 7.72 -2.20
N ALA A 223 -10.01 8.90 -2.84
CA ALA A 223 -8.80 9.60 -3.27
C ALA A 223 -7.93 10.03 -2.08
N TYR A 224 -8.55 10.43 -0.96
CA TYR A 224 -7.84 10.75 0.26
C TYR A 224 -7.12 9.51 0.83
N SER A 225 -7.80 8.37 0.96
CA SER A 225 -7.17 7.12 1.39
C SER A 225 -6.07 6.67 0.42
N ALA A 226 -6.30 6.73 -0.89
CA ALA A 226 -5.29 6.38 -1.90
C ALA A 226 -4.06 7.31 -1.84
N ALA A 227 -4.26 8.60 -1.57
CA ALA A 227 -3.16 9.55 -1.39
C ALA A 227 -2.34 9.23 -0.13
N LEU A 228 -2.97 8.82 0.98
CA LEU A 228 -2.25 8.38 2.18
C LEU A 228 -1.44 7.10 1.94
N VAL A 229 -2.00 6.14 1.19
CA VAL A 229 -1.26 4.93 0.75
C VAL A 229 -0.03 5.32 -0.06
N GLY A 230 -0.23 6.14 -1.10
CA GLY A 230 0.86 6.60 -1.96
C GLY A 230 1.92 7.41 -1.21
N ALA A 231 1.51 8.23 -0.24
CA ALA A 231 2.44 8.98 0.59
C ALA A 231 3.29 8.06 1.47
N GLY A 232 2.68 7.09 2.16
CA GLY A 232 3.42 6.15 3.02
C GLY A 232 4.37 5.25 2.23
N LEU A 233 3.82 4.51 1.25
CA LEU A 233 4.61 3.57 0.45
C LEU A 233 5.62 4.27 -0.47
N GLY A 234 5.25 5.42 -1.04
CA GLY A 234 6.17 6.21 -1.85
C GLY A 234 7.32 6.76 -1.01
N THR A 235 7.04 7.25 0.20
CA THR A 235 8.10 7.73 1.11
C THR A 235 9.02 6.61 1.55
N SER A 236 8.50 5.40 1.83
CA SER A 236 9.36 4.27 2.23
C SER A 236 10.35 3.85 1.14
N ILE A 237 9.98 3.98 -0.14
CA ILE A 237 10.87 3.67 -1.28
C ILE A 237 11.97 4.72 -1.42
N LEU A 238 11.69 5.99 -1.10
CA LEU A 238 12.63 7.10 -1.24
C LEU A 238 13.62 7.21 -0.08
N LEU A 239 13.29 6.64 1.08
CA LEU A 239 14.15 6.68 2.26
C LEU A 239 15.19 5.55 2.20
N PRO A 240 16.43 5.79 2.67
CA PRO A 240 17.34 4.69 2.97
C PRO A 240 16.70 3.81 4.06
N GLY A 241 16.91 2.50 3.98
CA GLY A 241 16.30 1.52 4.90
C GLY A 241 16.54 1.81 6.38
N GLY A 242 15.77 1.14 7.24
CA GLY A 242 15.77 1.32 8.69
C GLY A 242 14.50 2.02 9.19
N LEU A 243 14.50 2.42 10.46
CA LEU A 243 13.28 2.78 11.21
C LEU A 243 12.39 3.82 10.52
N ALA A 244 12.95 4.81 9.82
CA ALA A 244 12.15 5.82 9.12
C ALA A 244 11.42 5.24 7.90
N ALA A 245 12.10 4.41 7.09
CA ALA A 245 11.50 3.72 5.95
C ALA A 245 10.45 2.70 6.42
N ASP A 246 10.75 1.97 7.49
CA ASP A 246 9.88 0.98 8.12
C ASP A 246 8.58 1.62 8.63
N LEU A 247 8.68 2.76 9.32
CA LEU A 247 7.52 3.53 9.77
C LEU A 247 6.70 4.08 8.59
N ALA A 248 7.36 4.61 7.55
CA ALA A 248 6.67 5.09 6.36
C ALA A 248 5.90 3.96 5.66
N PHE A 249 6.51 2.78 5.53
CA PHE A 249 5.89 1.60 4.96
C PHE A 249 4.69 1.16 5.80
N LEU A 250 4.86 1.06 7.12
CA LEU A 250 3.78 0.69 8.04
C LEU A 250 2.60 1.67 7.95
N LEU A 251 2.85 2.98 7.90
CA LEU A 251 1.81 3.98 7.71
C LEU A 251 1.08 3.83 6.37
N GLY A 252 1.81 3.54 5.29
CA GLY A 252 1.24 3.23 3.98
C GLY A 252 0.38 1.97 4.01
N LEU A 253 0.85 0.93 4.70
CA LEU A 253 0.16 -0.35 4.87
C LEU A 253 -1.14 -0.19 5.67
N LEU A 254 -1.11 0.58 6.77
CA LEU A 254 -2.31 0.88 7.56
C LEU A 254 -3.31 1.75 6.78
N ALA A 255 -2.81 2.71 5.98
CA ALA A 255 -3.66 3.48 5.07
C ALA A 255 -4.32 2.56 4.02
N LEU A 256 -3.59 1.54 3.54
CA LEU A 256 -4.11 0.57 2.58
C LEU A 256 -5.20 -0.30 3.22
N ALA A 257 -5.05 -0.68 4.50
CA ALA A 257 -6.09 -1.38 5.24
C ALA A 257 -7.35 -0.52 5.45
N GLY A 258 -7.18 0.79 5.59
CA GLY A 258 -8.28 1.76 5.68
C GLY A 258 -9.00 2.00 4.35
N LEU A 259 -8.37 1.72 3.21
CA LEU A 259 -8.92 2.01 1.88
C LEU A 259 -10.19 1.22 1.55
N PRO A 260 -10.29 -0.11 1.79
CA PRO A 260 -11.54 -0.87 1.65
C PRO A 260 -12.67 -0.34 2.56
N VAL A 261 -12.33 0.09 3.78
CA VAL A 261 -13.30 0.66 4.73
C VAL A 261 -13.84 1.99 4.22
N ALA A 262 -12.96 2.89 3.78
CA ALA A 262 -13.34 4.16 3.17
C ALA A 262 -14.18 3.96 1.90
N ALA A 263 -13.81 2.98 1.07
CA ALA A 263 -14.58 2.61 -0.13
C ALA A 263 -15.98 2.08 0.24
N GLY A 264 -16.08 1.23 1.26
CA GLY A 264 -17.35 0.72 1.77
C GLY A 264 -18.25 1.82 2.31
N ILE A 265 -17.72 2.72 3.14
CA ILE A 265 -18.43 3.92 3.66
C ILE A 265 -18.94 4.78 2.51
N ALA A 266 -18.08 5.06 1.53
CA ALA A 266 -18.41 5.88 0.38
C ALA A 266 -19.49 5.23 -0.51
N ILE A 267 -19.33 3.96 -0.89
CA ILE A 267 -20.27 3.25 -1.76
C ILE A 267 -21.63 3.04 -1.08
N LEU A 268 -21.63 2.68 0.20
CA LEU A 268 -22.84 2.48 1.00
C LEU A 268 -23.46 3.80 1.52
N ARG A 269 -22.87 4.95 1.16
CA ARG A 269 -23.35 6.31 1.42
C ARG A 269 -23.50 6.68 2.91
N TYR A 270 -22.63 6.18 3.77
CA TYR A 270 -22.59 6.60 5.18
C TYR A 270 -21.82 7.93 5.33
N ARG A 271 -22.46 8.96 5.89
CA ARG A 271 -21.85 10.24 6.32
C ARG A 271 -20.88 10.90 5.33
N LEU A 272 -21.25 10.96 4.06
CA LEU A 272 -20.38 11.43 2.97
C LEU A 272 -19.80 12.83 3.16
N TYR A 273 -20.51 13.75 3.82
CA TYR A 273 -20.09 15.16 3.97
C TYR A 273 -19.00 15.39 5.03
N ASP A 274 -18.77 14.43 5.94
CA ASP A 274 -17.77 14.57 6.99
C ASP A 274 -16.33 14.53 6.45
N ILE A 275 -16.12 14.04 5.22
CA ILE A 275 -14.79 13.98 4.60
C ILE A 275 -14.15 15.35 4.46
N ASP A 276 -14.93 16.40 4.17
CA ASP A 276 -14.40 17.75 4.01
C ASP A 276 -13.80 18.24 5.34
N VAL A 277 -14.39 17.86 6.47
CA VAL A 277 -13.86 18.17 7.80
C VAL A 277 -12.60 17.36 8.09
N ILE A 278 -12.59 16.07 7.76
CA ILE A 278 -11.44 15.18 7.97
C ILE A 278 -10.24 15.65 7.13
N VAL A 279 -10.44 15.95 5.85
CA VAL A 279 -9.39 16.45 4.94
C VAL A 279 -8.85 17.78 5.44
N ASN A 280 -9.70 18.75 5.77
CA ASN A 280 -9.24 20.05 6.26
C ASN A 280 -8.48 19.93 7.58
N ARG A 281 -8.97 19.13 8.54
CA ARG A 281 -8.25 18.90 9.81
C ARG A 281 -6.93 18.21 9.59
N THR A 282 -6.87 17.19 8.74
CA THR A 282 -5.63 16.46 8.47
C THR A 282 -4.61 17.30 7.70
N LEU A 283 -5.04 18.19 6.81
CA LEU A 283 -4.16 19.18 6.19
C LEU A 283 -3.64 20.20 7.21
N VAL A 284 -4.50 20.74 8.08
CA VAL A 284 -4.07 21.71 9.11
C VAL A 284 -3.13 21.05 10.12
N TYR A 285 -3.54 19.95 10.75
CA TYR A 285 -2.70 19.27 11.74
C TYR A 285 -1.47 18.59 11.11
N GLY A 286 -1.60 18.05 9.90
CA GLY A 286 -0.48 17.46 9.17
C GLY A 286 0.56 18.51 8.77
N SER A 287 0.15 19.64 8.20
CA SER A 287 1.06 20.74 7.86
C SER A 287 1.73 21.34 9.10
N LEU A 288 0.99 21.46 10.20
CA LEU A 288 1.52 21.83 11.51
C LEU A 288 2.61 20.85 11.97
N THR A 289 2.32 19.55 11.99
CA THR A 289 3.26 18.52 12.44
C THR A 289 4.50 18.48 11.55
N VAL A 290 4.34 18.50 10.22
CA VAL A 290 5.47 18.51 9.27
C VAL A 290 6.33 19.76 9.47
N SER A 291 5.70 20.93 9.64
CA SER A 291 6.43 22.18 9.89
C SER A 291 7.21 22.13 11.20
N LEU A 292 6.61 21.58 12.26
CA LEU A 292 7.27 21.41 13.56
C LEU A 292 8.46 20.46 13.46
N VAL A 293 8.32 19.34 12.76
CA VAL A 293 9.40 18.36 12.52
C VAL A 293 10.50 18.97 11.67
N ALA A 294 10.16 19.70 10.60
CA ALA A 294 11.13 20.34 9.73
C ALA A 294 11.95 21.39 10.48
N VAL A 295 11.31 22.23 11.29
CA VAL A 295 12.02 23.21 12.13
C VAL A 295 12.86 22.51 13.19
N TYR A 296 12.38 21.41 13.78
CA TYR A 296 13.17 20.61 14.72
C TYR A 296 14.45 20.09 14.07
N ILE A 297 14.32 19.37 12.95
CA ILE A 297 15.46 18.79 12.22
C ILE A 297 16.40 19.91 11.77
N GLY A 298 15.87 20.97 11.17
CA GLY A 298 16.66 22.12 10.72
C GLY A 298 17.44 22.77 11.87
N THR A 299 16.85 22.87 13.05
CA THR A 299 17.52 23.42 14.24
C THR A 299 18.65 22.49 14.72
N VAL A 300 18.38 21.19 14.85
CA VAL A 300 19.39 20.21 15.28
C VAL A 300 20.57 20.17 14.30
N VAL A 301 20.30 20.10 13.00
CA VAL A 301 21.33 20.07 11.95
C VAL A 301 22.12 21.37 11.92
N SER A 302 21.46 22.53 12.02
CA SER A 302 22.16 23.84 12.04
C SER A 302 23.05 23.97 13.27
N LEU A 303 22.55 23.62 14.46
CA LEU A 303 23.35 23.63 15.69
C LEU A 303 24.53 22.67 15.60
N GLN A 304 24.32 21.46 15.06
CA GLN A 304 25.39 20.49 14.87
C GLN A 304 26.47 21.01 13.90
N TYR A 305 26.07 21.66 12.80
CA TYR A 305 26.98 22.23 11.81
C TYR A 305 27.81 23.39 12.39
N VAL A 306 27.15 24.36 13.03
CA VAL A 306 27.83 25.49 13.70
C VAL A 306 28.79 24.99 14.77
N PHE A 307 28.36 23.98 15.53
CA PHE A 307 29.19 23.42 16.59
C PHE A 307 30.44 22.71 16.06
N ARG A 308 30.30 21.89 15.01
CA ARG A 308 31.45 21.26 14.32
C ARG A 308 32.43 22.29 13.80
N MET A 309 31.94 23.41 13.28
CA MET A 309 32.77 24.53 12.82
C MET A 309 33.53 25.21 13.96
N LEU A 310 32.94 25.33 15.14
CA LEU A 310 33.53 26.04 16.29
C LEU A 310 34.48 25.17 17.14
N THR A 311 34.25 23.86 17.24
CA THR A 311 34.95 23.00 18.21
C THR A 311 36.00 22.06 17.61
N GLY A 312 35.98 21.80 16.30
CA GLY A 312 36.85 20.78 15.69
C GLY A 312 36.49 19.36 16.15
N GLU A 313 36.91 18.32 15.40
CA GLU A 313 36.39 16.94 15.52
C GLU A 313 36.70 16.17 16.84
N GLY A 314 37.30 16.79 17.87
CA GLY A 314 38.08 16.03 18.86
C GLY A 314 37.54 15.81 20.28
N SER A 315 36.54 16.56 20.78
CA SER A 315 36.22 16.52 22.23
C SER A 315 34.86 15.89 22.55
N GLN A 316 34.87 14.76 23.24
CA GLN A 316 33.68 14.04 23.73
C GLN A 316 32.82 14.92 24.67
N LEU A 317 33.45 15.84 25.41
CA LEU A 317 32.77 16.85 26.24
C LEU A 317 32.02 17.88 25.39
N ALA A 318 32.56 18.23 24.22
CA ALA A 318 31.91 19.12 23.28
C ALA A 318 30.63 18.47 22.72
N ILE A 319 30.66 17.16 22.44
CA ILE A 319 29.49 16.39 21.99
C ILE A 319 28.40 16.34 23.08
N VAL A 320 28.76 16.10 24.34
CA VAL A 320 27.78 16.06 25.45
C VAL A 320 27.21 17.45 25.73
N ALA A 321 28.05 18.49 25.78
CA ALA A 321 27.62 19.87 25.99
C ALA A 321 26.72 20.37 24.85
N SER A 322 27.05 20.06 23.59
CA SER A 322 26.22 20.41 22.44
C SER A 322 24.88 19.68 22.47
N THR A 323 24.85 18.40 22.84
CA THR A 323 23.59 17.64 22.98
C THR A 323 22.68 18.27 24.04
N LEU A 324 23.23 18.70 25.18
CA LEU A 324 22.49 19.39 26.24
C LEU A 324 21.97 20.77 25.81
N VAL A 325 22.78 21.57 25.11
CA VAL A 325 22.37 22.89 24.60
C VAL A 325 21.29 22.74 23.53
N ILE A 326 21.43 21.78 22.62
CA ILE A 326 20.40 21.43 21.62
C ILE A 326 19.10 21.05 22.33
N ALA A 327 19.16 20.17 23.36
CA ALA A 327 17.99 19.75 24.13
C ALA A 327 17.32 20.92 24.89
N ALA A 328 18.08 21.86 25.43
CA ALA A 328 17.55 23.03 26.14
C ALA A 328 16.89 24.04 25.18
N LEU A 329 17.55 24.35 24.06
CA LEU A 329 17.01 25.22 23.01
C LEU A 329 15.77 24.62 22.37
N PHE A 330 15.74 23.30 22.20
CA PHE A 330 14.60 22.56 21.67
C PHE A 330 13.30 22.85 22.42
N ASN A 331 13.33 22.79 23.76
CA ASN A 331 12.12 22.98 24.56
C ASN A 331 11.58 24.42 24.46
N SER A 332 12.46 25.41 24.32
CA SER A 332 12.08 26.81 24.14
C SER A 332 11.54 27.08 22.72
N LEU A 333 12.15 26.49 21.70
CA LEU A 333 11.74 26.66 20.31
C LEU A 333 10.40 25.98 20.02
N ARG A 334 10.18 24.77 20.53
CA ARG A 334 8.91 24.03 20.44
C ARG A 334 7.74 24.88 20.93
N ARG A 335 7.88 25.49 22.11
CA ARG A 335 6.83 26.34 22.71
C ARG A 335 6.52 27.58 21.86
N ARG A 336 7.53 28.21 21.27
CA ARG A 336 7.34 29.39 20.40
C ARG A 336 6.67 29.05 19.07
N ILE A 337 7.05 27.93 18.45
CA ILE A 337 6.44 27.47 17.19
C ILE A 337 4.97 27.12 17.42
N GLN A 338 4.69 26.40 18.51
CA GLN A 338 3.32 26.01 18.86
C GLN A 338 2.44 27.25 19.11
N ALA A 339 2.95 28.24 19.85
CA ALA A 339 2.26 29.51 20.06
C ALA A 339 2.04 30.31 18.76
N PHE A 340 3.02 30.36 17.86
CA PHE A 340 2.90 31.05 16.56
C PHE A 340 1.81 30.42 15.68
N ILE A 341 1.75 29.09 15.67
CA ILE A 341 0.78 28.36 14.84
C ILE A 341 -0.61 28.48 15.42
N ASP A 342 -0.76 28.35 16.74
CA ASP A 342 -2.05 28.56 17.43
C ASP A 342 -2.59 29.97 17.13
N HIS A 343 -1.72 30.99 17.14
CA HIS A 343 -2.13 32.38 16.87
C HIS A 343 -2.56 32.62 15.41
N ARG A 344 -1.98 31.88 14.45
CA ARG A 344 -2.27 32.03 13.02
C ARG A 344 -3.52 31.27 12.56
N PHE A 345 -3.80 30.11 13.16
CA PHE A 345 -4.87 29.21 12.71
C PHE A 345 -6.15 29.23 13.56
N TYR A 346 -6.09 29.56 14.85
CA TYR A 346 -7.29 29.59 15.70
C TYR A 346 -8.11 30.90 15.65
N ARG A 347 -7.70 31.89 14.84
CA ARG A 347 -8.37 33.21 14.79
C ARG A 347 -9.68 33.26 13.95
N ARG A 348 -10.31 32.11 13.62
CA ARG A 348 -11.61 32.08 12.89
C ARG A 348 -12.64 31.14 13.51
N LYS A 349 -12.67 31.01 14.84
CA LYS A 349 -13.75 30.28 15.50
C LYS A 349 -14.34 30.91 16.76
N TYR A 350 -14.13 32.20 16.94
CA TYR A 350 -14.90 33.04 17.85
C TYR A 350 -15.07 34.39 17.16
N ASP A 351 -16.09 34.46 16.30
CA ASP A 351 -17.01 35.58 16.12
C ASP A 351 -18.17 35.11 15.23
#